data_AF-A0A8J2YVJ3-F1
#
_entry.id   AF-A0A8J2YVJ3-F1
#
_cell.length_a   1.000
_cell.length_b   1.000
_cell.length_c   1.000
_cell.angle_alpha   90.00
_cell.angle_beta   90.00
_cell.angle_gamma   90.00
#
_symmetry.space_group_name_H-M   'P 1'
#
loop_
_entity.id
_entity.type
_entity.pdbx_description
1 polymer ?
#
loop_
_entity_poly.entity_id
_entity_poly.type
_entity_poly.pdbx_seq_one_letter_code
_entity_poly.pdbx_strand_id
1 'polypeptide(L)'
;MVVLATVDGNDLTWIAADRSLIVTRHGRIIRFTSGDIDVVTAPGSTDPVADGAVAAGDCMRLLDFPKAQLFSVPAQSTLAATGQARVTLLHGEITTRSFTETGISHPLAWEFENHFYLDAETKRVWQSNQNVTPQLPPIKIRVLRPYSGDIA
;
A
#
# COMPACT_ATOMS: atom_id res chain seq x y z
N MET A 1 1.52 -8.26 14.78
CA MET A 1 1.80 -9.34 13.79
C MET A 1 0.50 -9.65 13.08
N VAL A 2 0.54 -9.83 11.77
CA VAL A 2 -0.61 -10.22 10.95
C VAL A 2 -0.28 -11.51 10.19
N VAL A 3 -1.30 -12.27 9.83
CA VAL A 3 -1.17 -13.49 9.02
C VAL A 3 -2.04 -13.38 7.78
N LEU A 4 -1.60 -13.98 6.67
CA LEU A 4 -2.38 -14.04 5.44
C LEU A 4 -3.57 -14.98 5.65
N ALA A 5 -4.78 -14.45 5.52
CA ALA A 5 -6.02 -15.18 5.73
C ALA A 5 -6.60 -15.68 4.41
N THR A 6 -6.69 -14.81 3.40
CA THR A 6 -7.25 -15.16 2.08
C THR A 6 -6.49 -14.46 0.95
N VAL A 7 -6.61 -15.05 -0.23
CA VAL A 7 -6.13 -14.52 -1.50
C VAL A 7 -7.30 -14.55 -2.48
N ASP A 8 -7.62 -13.39 -3.06
CA ASP A 8 -8.65 -13.24 -4.08
C ASP A 8 -8.09 -12.43 -5.26
N GLY A 9 -7.73 -13.11 -6.34
CA GLY A 9 -6.95 -12.51 -7.43
C GLY A 9 -5.64 -11.92 -6.91
N ASN A 10 -5.50 -10.59 -7.01
CA ASN A 10 -4.34 -9.83 -6.54
C ASN A 10 -4.52 -9.25 -5.12
N ASP A 11 -5.66 -9.49 -4.49
CA ASP A 11 -6.01 -8.94 -3.18
C ASP A 11 -5.66 -9.95 -2.09
N LEU A 12 -4.72 -9.55 -1.24
CA LEU A 12 -4.26 -10.32 -0.08
C LEU A 12 -4.94 -9.76 1.17
N THR A 13 -5.73 -10.58 1.85
CA THR A 13 -6.36 -10.20 3.12
C THR A 13 -5.52 -10.71 4.28
N TRP A 14 -5.07 -9.79 5.11
CA TRP A 14 -4.28 -10.04 6.31
C TRP A 14 -5.15 -9.82 7.55
N ILE A 15 -5.09 -10.76 8.49
CA ILE A 15 -5.78 -10.65 9.77
C ILE A 15 -4.78 -10.46 10.91
N ALA A 16 -5.04 -9.47 11.76
CA ALA A 16 -4.30 -9.23 12.99
C ALA A 16 -4.94 -9.97 14.18
N ALA A 17 -4.22 -10.05 15.29
CA ALA A 17 -4.70 -10.70 16.52
C ALA A 17 -5.96 -10.05 17.11
N ASP A 18 -6.13 -8.73 16.91
CA ASP A 18 -7.31 -7.96 17.31
C ASP A 18 -8.47 -8.08 16.30
N ARG A 19 -8.35 -8.99 15.33
CA ARG A 19 -9.29 -9.20 14.21
C ARG A 19 -9.43 -8.03 13.26
N SER A 20 -8.54 -7.04 13.34
CA SER A 20 -8.45 -6.04 12.28
C SER A 20 -8.01 -6.68 10.97
N LEU A 21 -8.61 -6.22 9.87
CA LEU A 21 -8.32 -6.68 8.52
C LEU A 21 -7.60 -5.58 7.76
N ILE A 22 -6.52 -5.96 7.09
CA ILE A 22 -5.82 -5.15 6.11
C ILE A 22 -5.92 -5.90 4.80
N VAL A 23 -6.42 -5.27 3.75
CA VAL A 23 -6.38 -5.82 2.39
C VAL A 23 -5.33 -5.06 1.60
N THR A 24 -4.42 -5.79 0.99
CA THR A 24 -3.40 -5.22 0.11
C THR A 24 -3.51 -5.74 -1.31
N ARG A 25 -3.30 -4.88 -2.29
CA ARG A 25 -3.12 -5.25 -3.70
C ARG A 25 -1.71 -4.89 -4.14
N HIS A 26 -0.90 -5.87 -4.52
CA HIS A 26 0.52 -5.68 -4.90
C HIS A 26 1.34 -4.86 -3.86
N GLY A 27 0.93 -4.90 -2.60
CA GLY A 27 1.53 -4.13 -1.49
C GLY A 27 0.87 -2.79 -1.18
N ARG A 28 -0.01 -2.24 -2.04
CA ARG A 28 -0.87 -1.09 -1.71
C ARG A 28 -1.95 -1.50 -0.73
N ILE A 29 -2.14 -0.78 0.37
CA ILE A 29 -3.32 -0.98 1.22
C ILE A 29 -4.54 -0.42 0.50
N ILE A 30 -5.51 -1.28 0.20
CA ILE A 30 -6.78 -0.90 -0.45
C ILE A 30 -7.98 -0.91 0.51
N ARG A 31 -7.83 -1.55 1.68
CA ARG A 31 -8.83 -1.54 2.75
C ARG A 31 -8.16 -1.73 4.10
N PHE A 32 -8.61 -0.98 5.11
CA PHE A 32 -8.20 -1.19 6.51
C PHE A 32 -9.35 -0.91 7.47
N THR A 33 -9.81 -1.95 8.17
CA THR A 33 -11.04 -1.87 8.99
C THR A 33 -10.90 -0.99 10.23
N SER A 34 -9.73 -1.01 10.89
CA SER A 34 -9.51 -0.19 12.09
C SER A 34 -9.28 1.28 11.74
N GLY A 35 -8.80 1.55 10.53
CA GLY A 35 -8.67 2.91 9.98
C GLY A 35 -9.91 3.42 9.26
N ASP A 36 -10.97 2.61 9.16
CA ASP A 36 -12.21 2.94 8.47
C ASP A 36 -11.97 3.51 7.07
N ILE A 37 -11.18 2.80 6.26
CA ILE A 37 -10.78 3.28 4.96
C ILE A 37 -10.90 2.20 3.90
N ASP A 38 -11.52 2.59 2.78
CA ASP A 38 -11.50 1.91 1.50
C ASP A 38 -10.84 2.83 0.46
N VAL A 39 -9.98 2.26 -0.38
CA VAL A 39 -9.19 3.01 -1.35
C VAL A 39 -9.37 2.41 -2.74
N VAL A 40 -9.75 3.23 -3.70
CA VAL A 40 -9.92 2.83 -5.10
C VAL A 40 -9.15 3.77 -6.03
N THR A 41 -8.55 3.23 -7.09
CA THR A 41 -7.95 4.04 -8.16
C THR A 41 -9.06 4.78 -8.91
N ALA A 42 -8.91 6.09 -9.08
CA ALA A 42 -9.92 6.89 -9.76
C ALA A 42 -10.03 6.48 -11.25
N PRO A 43 -11.23 6.57 -11.86
CA PRO A 43 -11.39 6.29 -13.28
C PRO A 43 -10.46 7.13 -14.16
N GLY A 44 -9.79 6.48 -15.13
CA GLY A 44 -8.82 7.13 -15.99
C GLY A 44 -7.45 7.40 -15.34
N SER A 45 -7.26 6.99 -14.09
CA SER A 45 -5.96 6.98 -13.41
C SER A 45 -5.37 5.57 -13.35
N THR A 46 -4.08 5.49 -13.05
CA THR A 46 -3.29 4.27 -12.88
C THR A 46 -2.57 4.39 -11.55
N ASP A 47 -2.73 3.42 -10.65
CA ASP A 47 -1.95 3.40 -9.42
C ASP A 47 -0.74 2.49 -9.67
N PRO A 48 0.48 3.04 -9.82
CA PRO A 48 1.64 2.23 -10.18
C PRO A 48 1.90 1.11 -9.18
N VAL A 49 1.55 1.28 -7.90
CA VAL A 49 1.69 0.22 -6.90
C VAL A 49 0.55 -0.79 -7.00
N ALA A 50 -0.70 -0.32 -7.01
CA ALA A 50 -1.87 -1.22 -7.01
C ALA A 50 -2.07 -1.99 -8.33
N ASP A 51 -1.46 -1.52 -9.42
CA ASP A 51 -1.48 -2.17 -10.73
C ASP A 51 -0.26 -3.09 -10.95
N GLY A 52 0.68 -3.14 -10.00
CA GLY A 52 1.87 -4.01 -10.05
C GLY A 52 2.96 -3.56 -11.02
N ALA A 53 2.78 -2.45 -11.75
CA ALA A 53 3.76 -1.91 -12.68
C ALA A 53 4.98 -1.29 -11.96
N VAL A 54 4.71 -0.61 -10.84
CA VAL A 54 5.64 0.04 -9.92
C VAL A 54 6.73 0.85 -10.65
N ALA A 55 6.27 1.81 -11.43
CA ALA A 55 7.07 2.83 -12.08
C ALA A 55 6.77 4.20 -11.45
N ALA A 56 7.68 5.15 -11.65
CA ALA A 56 7.39 6.53 -11.26
C ALA A 56 6.19 7.06 -12.05
N GLY A 57 5.34 7.84 -11.40
CA GLY A 57 4.14 8.36 -12.05
C GLY A 57 3.14 8.96 -11.06
N ASP A 58 2.22 9.73 -11.62
CA ASP A 58 1.13 10.35 -10.89
C ASP A 58 -0.05 9.38 -10.81
N CYS A 59 -0.77 9.43 -9.70
CA CYS A 59 -2.00 8.69 -9.51
C CYS A 59 -3.03 9.50 -8.74
N MET A 60 -4.29 9.24 -9.03
CA MET A 60 -5.43 9.78 -8.32
C MET A 60 -6.24 8.62 -7.77
N ARG A 61 -6.59 8.73 -6.48
CA ARG A 61 -7.39 7.76 -5.75
C ARG A 61 -8.62 8.43 -5.16
N LEU A 62 -9.65 7.62 -4.95
CA LEU A 62 -10.84 7.97 -4.19
C LEU A 62 -10.79 7.19 -2.87
N LEU A 63 -10.97 7.93 -1.78
CA LEU A 63 -10.96 7.43 -0.42
C LEU A 63 -12.38 7.46 0.13
N ASP A 64 -12.81 6.34 0.69
CA ASP A 64 -14.08 6.23 1.40
C ASP A 64 -13.81 6.00 2.89
N PHE A 65 -14.48 6.80 3.73
CA PHE A 65 -14.48 6.70 5.18
C PHE A 65 -15.92 6.46 5.69
N PRO A 66 -16.39 5.19 5.70
CA PRO A 66 -17.80 4.87 5.92
C PRO A 66 -18.37 5.38 7.25
N LYS A 67 -17.65 5.30 8.37
CA LYS A 67 -18.14 5.80 9.68
C LYS A 67 -18.25 7.32 9.71
N ALA A 68 -17.38 8.02 8.98
CA ALA A 68 -17.44 9.47 8.83
C ALA A 68 -18.45 9.93 7.76
N GLN A 69 -19.05 9.00 7.02
CA GLN A 69 -19.93 9.27 5.87
C GLN A 69 -19.27 10.15 4.79
N LEU A 70 -17.95 10.03 4.64
CA LEU A 70 -17.20 10.71 3.58
C LEU A 70 -16.90 9.69 2.49
N PHE A 71 -17.38 9.95 1.27
CA PHE A 71 -17.22 9.04 0.14
C PHE A 71 -16.61 9.79 -1.05
N SER A 72 -15.86 9.04 -1.86
CA SER A 72 -15.17 9.52 -3.06
C SER A 72 -14.27 10.72 -2.80
N VAL A 73 -13.61 10.75 -1.64
CA VAL A 73 -12.71 11.84 -1.28
C VAL A 73 -11.44 11.73 -2.13
N PRO A 74 -11.13 12.71 -3.00
CA PRO A 74 -9.97 12.63 -3.88
C PRO A 74 -8.67 12.78 -3.09
N ALA A 75 -7.69 11.97 -3.45
CA ALA A 75 -6.29 12.11 -3.08
C ALA A 75 -5.42 11.97 -4.33
N GLN A 76 -4.50 12.91 -4.53
CA GLN A 76 -3.54 12.89 -5.62
C GLN A 76 -2.15 12.64 -5.05
N SER A 77 -1.34 11.84 -5.75
CA SER A 77 0.04 11.61 -5.36
C SER A 77 0.95 11.30 -6.54
N THR A 78 2.24 11.53 -6.33
CA THR A 78 3.31 11.20 -7.28
C THR A 78 4.24 10.18 -6.65
N LEU A 79 4.43 9.04 -7.30
CA LEU A 79 5.43 8.04 -6.94
C LEU A 79 6.74 8.34 -7.67
N ALA A 80 7.85 8.39 -6.94
CA ALA A 80 9.19 8.59 -7.49
C ALA A 80 10.15 7.51 -7.00
N ALA A 81 11.04 7.04 -7.88
CA ALA A 81 12.13 6.16 -7.49
C ALA A 81 13.16 6.95 -6.67
N THR A 82 13.52 6.46 -5.49
CA THR A 82 14.45 7.14 -4.57
C THR A 82 15.78 6.42 -4.38
N GLY A 83 15.95 5.23 -4.97
CA GLY A 83 17.23 4.53 -5.03
C GLY A 83 17.12 3.05 -4.73
N GLN A 84 18.13 2.51 -4.04
CA GLN A 84 18.14 1.14 -3.54
C GLN A 84 18.17 1.12 -2.01
N ALA A 85 17.56 0.10 -1.42
CA ALA A 85 17.57 -0.14 0.01
C ALA A 85 17.67 -1.63 0.30
N ARG A 86 18.21 -2.00 1.47
CA ARG A 86 18.19 -3.39 1.94
C ARG A 86 17.04 -3.59 2.92
N VAL A 87 16.29 -4.66 2.73
CA VAL A 87 15.21 -5.07 3.64
C VAL A 87 15.63 -6.35 4.34
N THR A 88 15.72 -6.29 5.67
CA THR A 88 16.03 -7.45 6.51
C THR A 88 14.82 -8.36 6.68
N LEU A 89 14.98 -9.63 6.32
CA LEU A 89 14.00 -10.70 6.45
C LEU A 89 14.39 -11.64 7.59
N LEU A 90 13.62 -12.71 7.82
CA LEU A 90 13.92 -13.71 8.85
C LEU A 90 15.28 -14.41 8.62
N HIS A 91 15.67 -14.63 7.36
CA HIS A 91 16.88 -15.36 6.99
C HIS A 91 17.73 -14.59 5.96
N GLY A 92 18.16 -13.38 6.34
CA GLY A 92 19.06 -12.56 5.53
C GLY A 92 18.46 -11.23 5.10
N GLU A 93 19.02 -10.65 4.06
CA GLU A 93 18.60 -9.36 3.51
C GLU A 93 18.33 -9.48 2.02
N ILE A 94 17.38 -8.69 1.53
CA ILE A 94 17.12 -8.55 0.10
C ILE A 94 17.37 -7.11 -0.34
N THR A 95 18.02 -6.95 -1.49
CA THR A 95 18.22 -5.66 -2.13
C THR A 95 16.94 -5.28 -2.87
N THR A 96 16.42 -4.10 -2.56
CA THR A 96 15.17 -3.58 -3.10
C THR A 96 15.39 -2.24 -3.79
N ARG A 97 14.52 -1.91 -4.74
CA ARG A 97 14.31 -0.54 -5.23
C ARG A 97 13.40 0.18 -4.26
N SER A 98 13.81 1.37 -3.86
CA SER A 98 13.03 2.26 -2.99
C SER A 98 12.24 3.24 -3.84
N PHE A 99 10.99 3.45 -3.45
CA PHE A 99 10.11 4.47 -4.01
C PHE A 99 9.47 5.26 -2.88
N THR A 100 9.34 6.56 -3.09
CA THR A 100 8.60 7.45 -2.22
C THR A 100 7.41 8.01 -2.99
N GLU A 101 6.24 7.94 -2.38
CA GLU A 101 5.02 8.56 -2.86
C GLU A 101 4.73 9.77 -2.00
N THR A 102 4.63 10.94 -2.58
CA THR A 102 4.15 12.15 -1.89
C THR A 102 2.76 12.49 -2.41
N GLY A 103 1.85 12.83 -1.51
CA GLY A 103 0.46 13.07 -1.88
C GLY A 103 -0.28 14.02 -0.96
N ILE A 104 -1.42 14.46 -1.46
CA ILE A 104 -2.31 15.41 -0.80
C ILE A 104 -3.77 15.05 -1.06
N SER A 105 -4.60 15.22 -0.04
CA SER A 105 -6.05 15.31 -0.16
C SER A 105 -6.49 16.69 0.31
N HIS A 106 -6.81 17.57 -0.63
CA HIS A 106 -7.27 18.93 -0.32
C HIS A 106 -8.55 18.95 0.55
N PRO A 107 -9.59 18.12 0.30
CA PRO A 107 -10.79 18.12 1.13
C PRO A 107 -10.52 17.75 2.60
N LEU A 108 -9.44 17.00 2.86
CA LEU A 108 -9.03 16.61 4.21
C LEU A 108 -7.94 17.51 4.80
N ALA A 109 -7.44 18.49 4.04
CA ALA A 109 -6.25 19.28 4.37
C ALA A 109 -5.08 18.39 4.84
N TRP A 110 -4.88 17.26 4.14
CA TRP A 110 -3.97 16.19 4.57
C TRP A 110 -2.91 15.92 3.52
N GLU A 111 -1.65 16.07 3.92
CA GLU A 111 -0.48 15.65 3.16
C GLU A 111 0.05 14.33 3.73
N PHE A 112 0.55 13.47 2.84
CA PHE A 112 1.08 12.17 3.23
C PHE A 112 2.29 11.79 2.39
N GLU A 113 3.13 10.97 3.00
CA GLU A 113 4.28 10.35 2.36
C GLU A 113 4.25 8.84 2.61
N ASN A 114 4.34 8.05 1.55
CA ASN A 114 4.42 6.60 1.63
C ASN A 114 5.76 6.11 1.06
N HIS A 115 6.25 5.00 1.59
CA HIS A 115 7.47 4.36 1.08
C HIS A 115 7.19 2.94 0.69
N PHE A 116 7.75 2.53 -0.45
CA PHE A 116 7.64 1.18 -0.97
C PHE A 116 9.02 0.64 -1.30
N TYR A 117 9.29 -0.59 -0.87
CA TYR A 117 10.56 -1.28 -1.07
C TYR A 117 10.30 -2.55 -1.86
N LEU A 118 10.73 -2.54 -3.11
CA LEU A 118 10.35 -3.55 -4.08
C LEU A 118 11.52 -4.38 -4.56
N ASP A 119 11.25 -5.65 -4.77
CA ASP A 119 12.18 -6.53 -5.44
C ASP A 119 12.48 -6.03 -6.87
N ALA A 120 13.76 -6.03 -7.26
CA ALA A 120 14.15 -5.54 -8.57
C ALA A 120 13.65 -6.44 -9.72
N GLU A 121 13.55 -7.75 -9.47
CA GLU A 121 13.23 -8.78 -10.46
C GLU A 121 11.72 -9.06 -10.46
N THR A 122 11.16 -9.43 -9.31
CA THR A 122 9.76 -9.85 -9.16
C THR A 122 8.77 -8.69 -9.01
N LYS A 123 9.25 -7.45 -8.85
CA LYS A 123 8.43 -6.26 -8.56
C LYS A 123 7.56 -6.35 -7.32
N ARG A 124 7.73 -7.37 -6.48
CA ARG A 124 6.98 -7.54 -5.24
C ARG A 124 7.39 -6.48 -4.21
N VAL A 125 6.42 -5.90 -3.51
CA VAL A 125 6.65 -5.05 -2.34
C VAL A 125 6.99 -5.93 -1.13
N TRP A 126 8.24 -5.86 -0.66
CA TRP A 126 8.69 -6.57 0.55
C TRP A 126 8.43 -5.79 1.84
N GLN A 127 8.47 -4.47 1.74
CA GLN A 127 8.19 -3.57 2.84
C GLN A 127 7.46 -2.34 2.33
N SER A 128 6.54 -1.83 3.13
CA SER A 128 5.91 -0.54 2.88
C SER A 128 5.65 0.22 4.18
N ASN A 129 5.65 1.54 4.10
CA ASN A 129 5.15 2.44 5.14
C ASN A 129 4.06 3.30 4.52
N GLN A 130 2.81 3.13 4.94
CA GLN A 130 1.65 3.73 4.28
C GLN A 130 0.77 4.52 5.25
N ASN A 131 0.67 5.81 5.02
CA ASN A 131 -0.33 6.73 5.53
C ASN A 131 -1.61 6.57 4.71
N VAL A 132 -2.62 5.92 5.28
CA VAL A 132 -3.91 5.64 4.61
C VAL A 132 -5.06 6.51 5.14
N THR A 133 -4.87 7.12 6.30
CA THR A 133 -5.82 8.06 6.91
C THR A 133 -5.05 9.09 7.75
N PRO A 134 -5.51 10.35 7.85
CA PRO A 134 -4.92 11.35 8.75
C PRO A 134 -5.11 11.02 10.24
N GLN A 135 -6.01 10.12 10.61
CA GLN A 135 -6.35 9.87 12.03
C GLN A 135 -5.44 8.85 12.70
N LEU A 136 -4.67 8.06 11.92
CA LEU A 136 -3.83 7.00 12.44
C LEU A 136 -2.39 7.17 11.99
N PRO A 137 -1.42 6.66 12.77
CA PRO A 137 -0.04 6.63 12.32
C PRO A 137 0.13 5.75 11.07
N PRO A 138 1.23 5.95 10.32
CA PRO A 138 1.57 5.13 9.17
C PRO A 138 1.57 3.62 9.49
N ILE A 139 1.01 2.83 8.59
CA ILE A 139 0.99 1.37 8.68
C ILE A 139 2.27 0.83 8.05
N LYS A 140 3.08 0.15 8.87
CA LYS A 140 4.30 -0.52 8.44
C LYS A 140 4.03 -2.00 8.19
N ILE A 141 4.21 -2.43 6.95
CA ILE A 141 4.10 -3.82 6.53
C ILE A 141 5.48 -4.31 6.11
N ARG A 142 5.88 -5.47 6.60
CA ARG A 142 7.04 -6.22 6.12
C ARG A 142 6.63 -7.67 5.88
N VAL A 143 6.79 -8.12 4.65
CA VAL A 143 6.50 -9.50 4.25
C VAL A 143 7.69 -10.36 4.66
N LEU A 144 7.50 -11.28 5.61
CA LEU A 144 8.58 -12.14 6.11
C LEU A 144 8.79 -13.40 5.26
N ARG A 145 7.74 -13.85 4.58
CA ARG A 145 7.75 -14.97 3.65
C ARG A 145 6.81 -14.63 2.49
N PRO A 146 7.26 -14.77 1.24
CA PRO A 146 6.42 -14.47 0.09
C PRO A 146 5.30 -15.49 -0.04
N TYR A 147 4.14 -15.06 -0.51
CA TYR A 147 3.12 -15.97 -1.01
C TYR A 147 3.53 -16.45 -2.40
N SER A 148 3.55 -17.76 -2.63
CA SER A 148 4.04 -18.33 -3.89
C SER A 148 3.21 -17.96 -5.11
N GLY A 149 1.98 -17.45 -4.93
CA GLY A 149 1.07 -17.10 -6.03
C GLY A 149 1.30 -15.75 -6.70
N ASP A 150 2.11 -14.83 -6.15
CA ASP A 150 2.45 -13.57 -6.88
C ASP A 150 3.58 -13.76 -7.90
N ILE A 151 3.93 -15.01 -8.24
CA ILE A 151 4.90 -15.32 -9.30
C ILE A 151 4.10 -15.64 -10.57
N ALA A 152 3.84 -14.62 -11.38
CA ALA A 152 3.33 -14.77 -12.75
C ALA A 152 4.32 -14.11 -13.71
#